data_AF-A0A652JTC4-F1
#
_entry.id   AF-A0A652JTC4-F1
#
_cell.length_a   1.000
_cell.length_b   1.000
_cell.length_c   1.000
_cell.angle_alpha   90.00
_cell.angle_beta   90.00
_cell.angle_gamma   90.00
#
_symmetry.space_group_name_H-M   'P 1'
#
loop_
_entity.id
_entity.type
_entity.pdbx_description
1 polymer ?
#
loop_
_entity_poly.entity_id
_entity_poly.type
_entity_poly.pdbx_seq_one_letter_code
_entity_poly.pdbx_strand_id
1 'polypeptide(L)'
;MTDRLSTLVNSCLLPAYGGAVPTDWLKHALDDGLAGIVLFGANLGLLDGRVREVVTDPLRAHRPDLIVALDEEGGDITRAEYHRGSNYPGALALGVVDDVELTERVGSAVAADLIEAGVSVNLAPCLDICPGPELPVFGTRSFGPDPSRVAAHARAFVTGVQRHGVAATAKHFPGLGATRVDSHFTLPTVGASEAELRARDLAPFAAAVEAGVQAVMTGHVMVPSVDEAPATFSRRFVTDVLRGELGFDGVVISDSLDMESARGPLGFGGAAVRAWAAGVDLMVIGPQDGEELCAEIRESARRAVAEGVLSLARLEEAAERVARLRAATAAPVPPESDLSGTGLAAARRALAVRGAPPLPAPRFVVEARPEPTISCGTVPWGLTGALDRLGGLAGSLAVPPGTAADALPIP
;
A
#
# COMPACT_ATOMS: atom_id res chain seq x y z
N MET A 1 17.20 -17.83 24.52
CA MET A 1 17.93 -17.80 23.24
C MET A 1 17.02 -18.40 22.20
N THR A 2 16.62 -17.58 21.25
CA THR A 2 15.74 -17.96 20.14
C THR A 2 16.53 -18.82 19.16
N ASP A 3 15.93 -19.91 18.66
CA ASP A 3 16.61 -20.81 17.72
C ASP A 3 16.77 -20.13 16.34
N ARG A 4 17.76 -20.60 15.55
CA ARG A 4 18.10 -20.01 14.25
C ARG A 4 16.91 -19.90 13.29
N LEU A 5 16.04 -20.91 13.26
CA LEU A 5 14.89 -20.92 12.36
C LEU A 5 13.89 -19.85 12.77
N SER A 6 13.61 -19.74 14.06
CA SER A 6 12.73 -18.70 14.60
C SER A 6 13.25 -17.28 14.30
N THR A 7 14.57 -17.04 14.39
CA THR A 7 15.17 -15.76 13.96
C THR A 7 15.01 -15.50 12.46
N LEU A 8 15.23 -16.49 11.61
CA LEU A 8 15.04 -16.35 10.15
C LEU A 8 13.58 -16.03 9.82
N VAL A 9 12.63 -16.74 10.45
CA VAL A 9 11.21 -16.45 10.29
C VAL A 9 10.89 -15.02 10.69
N ASN A 10 11.27 -14.59 11.89
CA ASN A 10 11.03 -13.22 12.37
C ASN A 10 11.62 -12.16 11.42
N SER A 11 12.79 -12.41 10.84
CA SER A 11 13.43 -11.50 9.88
C SER A 11 12.70 -11.37 8.53
N CYS A 12 11.59 -12.10 8.36
CA CYS A 12 10.72 -12.06 7.20
C CYS A 12 9.29 -11.61 7.55
N LEU A 13 9.02 -11.11 8.76
CA LEU A 13 7.69 -10.67 9.19
C LEU A 13 7.62 -9.15 9.38
N LEU A 14 6.50 -8.58 8.95
CA LEU A 14 6.17 -7.16 9.07
C LEU A 14 4.77 -6.99 9.70
N PRO A 15 4.64 -7.18 11.02
CA PRO A 15 3.36 -7.06 11.71
C PRO A 15 2.96 -5.63 12.03
N ALA A 16 1.65 -5.40 12.07
CA ALA A 16 1.07 -4.30 12.82
C ALA A 16 0.87 -4.69 14.29
N TYR A 17 0.31 -3.74 15.04
CA TYR A 17 -0.06 -3.91 16.44
C TYR A 17 -1.30 -3.08 16.76
N GLY A 18 -2.03 -3.49 17.79
CA GLY A 18 -3.22 -2.77 18.25
C GLY A 18 -2.89 -1.49 19.02
N GLY A 19 -3.68 -0.43 18.77
CA GLY A 19 -3.57 0.85 19.47
C GLY A 19 -2.48 1.78 18.93
N ALA A 20 -2.31 2.94 19.59
CA ALA A 20 -1.40 3.98 19.12
C ALA A 20 0.07 3.73 19.50
N VAL A 21 0.30 3.04 20.62
CA VAL A 21 1.63 2.86 21.20
C VAL A 21 2.05 1.40 21.10
N PRO A 22 3.27 1.10 20.61
CA PRO A 22 3.81 -0.25 20.62
C PRO A 22 3.80 -0.86 22.02
N THR A 23 3.34 -2.10 22.13
CA THR A 23 3.41 -2.87 23.38
C THR A 23 4.76 -3.59 23.50
N ASP A 24 5.10 -4.05 24.70
CA ASP A 24 6.44 -4.59 24.98
C ASP A 24 6.79 -5.87 24.19
N TRP A 25 5.80 -6.63 23.69
CA TRP A 25 6.08 -7.80 22.86
C TRP A 25 6.88 -7.44 21.60
N LEU A 26 6.65 -6.26 21.01
CA LEU A 26 7.36 -5.82 19.82
C LEU A 26 8.86 -5.66 20.09
N LYS A 27 9.23 -5.11 21.26
CA LYS A 27 10.65 -4.96 21.63
C LYS A 27 11.32 -6.33 21.73
N HIS A 28 10.68 -7.29 22.39
CA HIS A 28 11.17 -8.67 22.48
C HIS A 28 11.27 -9.33 21.09
N ALA A 29 10.27 -9.14 20.24
CA ALA A 29 10.27 -9.68 18.88
C ALA A 29 11.41 -9.07 18.03
N LEU A 30 11.69 -7.78 18.20
CA LEU A 30 12.83 -7.10 17.55
C LEU A 30 14.17 -7.67 18.01
N ASP A 31 14.34 -7.92 19.31
CA ASP A 31 15.53 -8.59 19.85
C ASP A 31 15.69 -10.01 19.27
N ASP A 32 14.57 -10.68 18.98
CA ASP A 32 14.51 -12.00 18.34
C ASP A 32 14.59 -11.96 16.80
N GLY A 33 14.89 -10.79 16.22
CA GLY A 33 15.18 -10.63 14.80
C GLY A 33 14.01 -10.19 13.92
N LEU A 34 12.92 -9.69 14.50
CA LEU A 34 11.79 -9.16 13.71
C LEU A 34 12.26 -8.08 12.73
N ALA A 35 11.79 -8.15 11.48
CA ALA A 35 12.26 -7.27 10.42
C ALA A 35 11.85 -5.80 10.60
N GLY A 36 10.59 -5.60 11.01
CA GLY A 36 9.95 -4.30 10.98
C GLY A 36 8.55 -4.30 11.56
N ILE A 37 7.88 -3.15 11.39
CA ILE A 37 6.45 -2.98 11.64
C ILE A 37 5.78 -2.32 10.44
N VAL A 38 4.48 -2.57 10.29
CA VAL A 38 3.61 -1.80 9.38
C VAL A 38 2.64 -0.97 10.22
N LEU A 39 2.44 0.27 9.81
CA LEU A 39 1.55 1.22 10.46
C LEU A 39 0.24 1.35 9.66
N PHE A 40 -0.87 1.45 10.38
CA PHE A 40 -2.20 1.68 9.84
C PHE A 40 -2.80 2.97 10.42
N GLY A 41 -3.89 3.46 9.83
CA GLY A 41 -4.56 4.69 10.27
C GLY A 41 -4.98 4.66 11.75
N ALA A 42 -5.33 3.47 12.27
CA ALA A 42 -5.64 3.27 13.69
C ALA A 42 -4.45 3.53 14.63
N ASN A 43 -3.21 3.32 14.17
CA ASN A 43 -2.00 3.62 14.94
C ASN A 43 -1.72 5.13 14.96
N LEU A 44 -1.96 5.81 13.84
CA LEU A 44 -1.53 7.20 13.64
C LEU A 44 -2.57 8.22 14.09
N GLY A 45 -3.85 7.85 14.03
CA GLY A 45 -4.95 8.76 14.28
C GLY A 45 -4.93 9.42 15.66
N LEU A 46 -4.45 8.70 16.66
CA LEU A 46 -4.35 9.17 18.04
C LEU A 46 -3.05 9.96 18.33
N LEU A 47 -2.12 10.03 17.37
CA LEU A 47 -0.79 10.58 17.59
C LEU A 47 -0.63 12.03 17.10
N ASP A 48 -1.56 12.56 16.29
CA ASP A 48 -1.58 13.95 15.79
C ASP A 48 -0.19 14.45 15.33
N GLY A 49 0.47 13.69 14.46
CA GLY A 49 1.81 14.01 13.93
C GLY A 49 2.99 13.57 14.82
N ARG A 50 2.75 13.01 16.01
CA ARG A 50 3.81 12.55 16.94
C ARG A 50 4.27 11.11 16.72
N VAL A 51 4.02 10.56 15.53
CA VAL A 51 4.35 9.17 15.16
C VAL A 51 5.82 8.87 15.44
N ARG A 52 6.72 9.78 15.05
CA ARG A 52 8.15 9.59 15.23
C ARG A 52 8.56 9.45 16.70
N GLU A 53 8.15 10.41 17.52
CA GLU A 53 8.48 10.49 18.95
C GLU A 53 7.89 9.30 19.73
N VAL A 54 6.66 8.91 19.41
CA VAL A 54 5.91 7.92 20.21
C VAL A 54 6.15 6.49 19.74
N VAL A 55 6.44 6.29 18.45
CA VAL A 55 6.53 4.96 17.84
C VAL A 55 7.93 4.68 17.31
N THR A 56 8.39 5.45 16.32
CA THR A 56 9.56 5.02 15.54
C THR A 56 10.87 5.21 16.30
N ASP A 57 11.05 6.33 17.01
CA ASP A 57 12.28 6.60 17.76
C ASP A 57 12.45 5.61 18.94
N PRO A 58 11.42 5.32 19.76
CA PRO A 58 11.52 4.29 20.79
C PRO A 58 11.87 2.91 20.23
N LEU A 59 11.28 2.48 19.12
CA LEU A 59 11.60 1.19 18.51
C LEU A 59 13.00 1.18 17.87
N ARG A 60 13.42 2.27 17.23
CA ARG A 60 14.78 2.40 16.67
C ARG A 60 15.88 2.50 17.71
N ALA A 61 15.57 3.00 18.92
CA ALA A 61 16.49 2.93 20.05
C ALA A 61 16.82 1.47 20.44
N HIS A 62 15.91 0.52 20.14
CA HIS A 62 16.15 -0.92 20.31
C HIS A 62 16.78 -1.54 19.04
N ARG A 63 16.27 -1.17 17.84
CA ARG A 63 16.75 -1.69 16.55
C ARG A 63 16.96 -0.55 15.53
N PRO A 64 18.18 0.00 15.38
CA PRO A 64 18.42 1.20 14.58
C PRO A 64 18.02 1.09 13.09
N ASP A 65 18.14 -0.10 12.52
CA ASP A 65 17.85 -0.44 11.12
C ASP A 65 16.44 -1.05 10.93
N LEU A 66 15.50 -0.76 11.85
CA LEU A 66 14.10 -1.17 11.77
C LEU A 66 13.42 -0.71 10.47
N ILE A 67 12.74 -1.63 9.78
CA ILE A 67 11.76 -1.24 8.75
C ILE A 67 10.50 -0.71 9.45
N VAL A 68 10.09 0.49 9.08
CA VAL A 68 8.78 1.03 9.40
C VAL A 68 8.08 1.25 8.06
N ALA A 69 7.00 0.52 7.81
CA ALA A 69 6.23 0.63 6.58
C ALA A 69 4.92 1.40 6.79
N LEU A 70 4.51 2.16 5.79
CA LEU A 70 3.24 2.87 5.76
C LEU A 70 2.65 2.83 4.35
N ASP A 71 1.32 2.78 4.27
CA ASP A 71 0.59 2.85 3.01
C ASP A 71 0.16 4.29 2.68
N GLU A 72 1.08 5.08 2.10
CA GLU A 72 0.83 6.50 1.77
C GLU A 72 0.85 6.71 0.24
N GLU A 73 -0.28 6.40 -0.42
CA GLU A 73 -0.46 6.59 -1.87
C GLU A 73 -0.86 8.04 -2.22
N GLY A 74 -1.52 8.73 -1.30
CA GLY A 74 -2.20 10.00 -1.53
C GLY A 74 -3.69 9.83 -1.87
N GLY A 75 -4.43 10.93 -1.88
CA GLY A 75 -5.88 10.91 -2.09
C GLY A 75 -6.62 10.13 -0.99
N ASP A 76 -7.39 9.12 -1.39
CA ASP A 76 -8.22 8.32 -0.47
C ASP A 76 -7.41 7.31 0.36
N ILE A 77 -6.17 7.00 -0.06
CA ILE A 77 -5.24 6.14 0.70
C ILE A 77 -4.15 7.01 1.30
N THR A 78 -4.47 7.51 2.48
CA THR A 78 -3.55 8.21 3.37
C THR A 78 -3.69 7.64 4.77
N ARG A 79 -2.55 7.38 5.42
CA ARG A 79 -2.52 6.96 6.82
C ARG A 79 -1.99 8.08 7.69
N ALA A 80 -1.00 8.82 7.20
CA ALA A 80 -0.41 9.94 7.91
C ALA A 80 -1.46 11.02 8.21
N GLU A 81 -2.34 11.31 7.24
CA GLU A 81 -3.38 12.34 7.34
C GLU A 81 -4.79 11.75 7.44
N TYR A 82 -4.92 10.51 7.89
CA TYR A 82 -6.17 9.73 7.89
C TYR A 82 -7.40 10.51 8.41
N HIS A 83 -7.22 11.35 9.43
CA HIS A 83 -8.31 12.14 10.03
C HIS A 83 -8.64 13.46 9.32
N ARG A 84 -7.72 13.99 8.51
CA ARG A 84 -7.82 15.31 7.90
C ARG A 84 -7.98 15.26 6.37
N GLY A 85 -7.66 14.12 5.76
CA GLY A 85 -7.60 13.93 4.32
C GLY A 85 -6.21 14.24 3.77
N SER A 86 -5.81 13.60 2.68
CA SER A 86 -4.44 13.67 2.17
C SER A 86 -4.04 15.08 1.70
N ASN A 87 -2.80 15.47 1.99
CA ASN A 87 -2.16 16.65 1.43
C ASN A 87 -1.81 16.49 -0.07
N TYR A 88 -1.84 15.26 -0.57
CA TYR A 88 -1.50 14.89 -1.94
C TYR A 88 -2.73 14.38 -2.67
N PRO A 89 -2.91 14.71 -3.96
CA PRO A 89 -4.00 14.13 -4.72
C PRO A 89 -3.70 12.65 -5.00
N GLY A 90 -4.74 11.84 -5.21
CA GLY A 90 -4.57 10.44 -5.57
C GLY A 90 -3.95 10.25 -6.97
N ALA A 91 -3.52 9.03 -7.27
CA ALA A 91 -2.84 8.69 -8.52
C ALA A 91 -3.63 9.11 -9.78
N LEU A 92 -4.96 8.98 -9.78
CA LEU A 92 -5.79 9.37 -10.93
C LEU A 92 -5.64 10.83 -11.28
N ALA A 93 -5.53 11.72 -10.28
CA ALA A 93 -5.34 13.14 -10.53
C ALA A 93 -3.97 13.41 -11.17
N LEU A 94 -2.92 12.72 -10.74
CA LEU A 94 -1.59 12.81 -11.36
C LEU A 94 -1.61 12.32 -12.80
N GLY A 95 -2.31 11.20 -13.05
CA GLY A 95 -2.53 10.69 -14.40
C GLY A 95 -3.37 11.61 -15.28
N VAL A 96 -4.39 12.30 -14.74
CA VAL A 96 -5.15 13.31 -15.47
C VAL A 96 -4.27 14.50 -15.86
N VAL A 97 -3.36 14.92 -14.98
CA VAL A 97 -2.42 16.02 -15.25
C VAL A 97 -1.35 15.63 -16.28
N ASP A 98 -0.98 14.35 -16.34
CA ASP A 98 0.00 13.77 -17.28
C ASP A 98 1.39 14.41 -17.25
N ASP A 99 1.81 14.86 -16.07
CA ASP A 99 3.12 15.48 -15.85
C ASP A 99 3.95 14.58 -14.94
N VAL A 100 4.88 13.84 -15.55
CA VAL A 100 5.76 12.91 -14.84
C VAL A 100 6.74 13.64 -13.92
N GLU A 101 7.18 14.85 -14.25
CA GLU A 101 8.04 15.64 -13.36
C GLU A 101 7.28 16.09 -12.12
N LEU A 102 6.02 16.50 -12.28
CA LEU A 102 5.15 16.78 -11.13
C LEU A 102 4.92 15.53 -10.29
N THR A 103 4.77 14.37 -10.92
CA THR A 103 4.60 13.08 -10.22
C THR A 103 5.83 12.72 -9.40
N GLU A 104 7.03 12.90 -9.96
CA GLU A 104 8.29 12.72 -9.22
C GLU A 104 8.36 13.68 -8.02
N ARG A 105 8.04 14.97 -8.23
CA ARG A 105 8.02 15.96 -7.13
C ARG A 105 7.01 15.61 -6.04
N VAL A 106 5.83 15.08 -6.41
CA VAL A 106 4.85 14.59 -5.42
C VAL A 106 5.41 13.38 -4.67
N GLY A 107 6.05 12.43 -5.35
CA GLY A 107 6.73 11.31 -4.69
C GLY A 107 7.83 11.78 -3.71
N SER A 108 8.60 12.80 -4.07
CA SER A 108 9.60 13.41 -3.19
C SER A 108 8.99 14.11 -1.98
N ALA A 109 7.86 14.80 -2.16
CA ALA A 109 7.14 15.44 -1.06
C ALA A 109 6.56 14.41 -0.08
N VAL A 110 5.94 13.34 -0.60
CA VAL A 110 5.48 12.20 0.20
C VAL A 110 6.64 11.59 0.99
N ALA A 111 7.80 11.36 0.35
CA ALA A 111 8.97 10.83 1.05
C ALA A 111 9.46 11.76 2.17
N ALA A 112 9.38 13.09 2.00
CA ALA A 112 9.73 14.05 3.04
C ALA A 112 8.87 13.85 4.30
N ASP A 113 7.55 13.79 4.14
CA ASP A 113 6.61 13.58 5.25
C ASP A 113 6.83 12.22 5.92
N LEU A 114 7.12 11.18 5.12
CA LEU A 114 7.43 9.84 5.65
C LEU A 114 8.72 9.84 6.48
N ILE A 115 9.76 10.57 6.06
CA ILE A 115 11.00 10.71 6.82
C ILE A 115 10.76 11.44 8.15
N GLU A 116 9.92 12.49 8.14
CA GLU A 116 9.51 13.18 9.36
C GLU A 116 8.78 12.26 10.34
N ALA A 117 7.93 11.36 9.82
CA ALA A 117 7.26 10.32 10.62
C ALA A 117 8.17 9.14 11.00
N GLY A 118 9.39 9.06 10.47
CA GLY A 118 10.31 7.95 10.69
C GLY A 118 9.96 6.68 9.90
N VAL A 119 9.17 6.78 8.84
CA VAL A 119 8.85 5.68 7.93
C VAL A 119 9.98 5.47 6.92
N SER A 120 10.35 4.22 6.65
CA SER A 120 11.45 3.85 5.75
C SER A 120 11.00 3.09 4.49
N VAL A 121 9.77 2.56 4.48
CA VAL A 121 9.17 1.88 3.33
C VAL A 121 7.78 2.46 3.08
N ASN A 122 7.56 3.03 1.90
CA ASN A 122 6.22 3.39 1.43
C ASN A 122 5.63 2.21 0.65
N LEU A 123 4.44 1.76 1.04
CA LEU A 123 3.67 0.73 0.35
C LEU A 123 2.91 1.35 -0.85
N ALA A 124 3.61 2.13 -1.66
CA ALA A 124 3.10 2.85 -2.83
C ALA A 124 4.23 2.98 -3.89
N PRO A 125 3.91 3.11 -5.20
CA PRO A 125 2.59 3.43 -5.76
C PRO A 125 1.73 2.22 -6.17
N CYS A 126 0.42 2.46 -6.29
CA CYS A 126 -0.51 1.56 -6.95
C CYS A 126 -0.35 1.65 -8.48
N LEU A 127 -0.05 0.51 -9.10
CA LEU A 127 0.20 0.33 -10.53
C LEU A 127 -0.94 -0.39 -11.25
N ASP A 128 -2.02 -0.68 -10.53
CA ASP A 128 -3.20 -1.31 -11.08
C ASP A 128 -3.83 -0.44 -12.16
N ILE A 129 -4.15 -1.05 -13.31
CA ILE A 129 -4.77 -0.35 -14.43
C ILE A 129 -6.28 -0.52 -14.32
N CYS A 130 -6.98 0.58 -14.06
CA CYS A 130 -8.43 0.60 -14.05
C CYS A 130 -8.94 0.94 -15.47
N PRO A 131 -9.50 -0.03 -16.24
CA PRO A 131 -9.86 0.18 -17.64
C PRO A 131 -11.05 1.13 -17.85
N GLY A 132 -11.89 1.34 -16.82
CA GLY A 132 -13.11 2.12 -16.95
C GLY A 132 -13.78 2.47 -15.61
N PRO A 133 -14.64 3.51 -15.58
CA PRO A 133 -15.30 3.99 -14.36
C PRO A 133 -16.26 2.97 -13.72
N GLU A 134 -16.66 1.94 -14.46
CA GLU A 134 -17.50 0.84 -13.99
C GLU A 134 -16.79 -0.19 -13.11
N LEU A 135 -15.46 -0.08 -12.95
CA LEU A 135 -14.63 -0.96 -12.11
C LEU A 135 -14.02 -0.17 -10.93
N PRO A 136 -14.84 0.24 -9.93
CA PRO A 136 -14.47 1.27 -8.97
C PRO A 136 -13.50 0.81 -7.87
N VAL A 137 -13.16 -0.49 -7.79
CA VAL A 137 -12.40 -1.06 -6.66
C VAL A 137 -11.10 -0.30 -6.40
N PHE A 138 -10.40 0.08 -7.47
CA PHE A 138 -9.21 0.94 -7.37
C PHE A 138 -9.54 2.40 -7.64
N GLY A 139 -10.43 2.69 -8.59
CA GLY A 139 -10.95 4.04 -8.83
C GLY A 139 -9.85 5.10 -8.92
N THR A 140 -9.80 5.99 -7.93
CA THR A 140 -8.87 7.12 -7.79
C THR A 140 -7.41 6.72 -7.46
N ARG A 141 -7.18 5.46 -7.07
CA ARG A 141 -5.86 4.89 -6.74
C ARG A 141 -5.04 4.49 -7.96
N SER A 142 -5.67 4.35 -9.12
CA SER A 142 -4.98 4.07 -10.39
C SER A 142 -4.57 5.37 -11.07
N PHE A 143 -3.41 5.40 -11.74
CA PHE A 143 -3.03 6.51 -12.62
C PHE A 143 -3.91 6.62 -13.86
N GLY A 144 -4.72 5.60 -14.18
CA GLY A 144 -5.68 5.64 -15.28
C GLY A 144 -5.69 4.36 -16.12
N PRO A 145 -6.39 4.39 -17.26
CA PRO A 145 -6.62 3.19 -18.08
C PRO A 145 -5.50 2.87 -19.07
N ASP A 146 -4.56 3.79 -19.30
CA ASP A 146 -3.51 3.64 -20.31
C ASP A 146 -2.23 3.02 -19.68
N PRO A 147 -1.82 1.81 -20.11
CA PRO A 147 -0.65 1.13 -19.53
C PRO A 147 0.65 1.92 -19.65
N SER A 148 0.84 2.64 -20.77
CA SER A 148 2.07 3.38 -21.03
C SER A 148 2.18 4.62 -20.14
N ARG A 149 1.06 5.30 -19.88
CA ARG A 149 0.99 6.44 -18.96
C ARG A 149 1.17 5.98 -17.52
N VAL A 150 0.48 4.90 -17.12
CA VAL A 150 0.65 4.31 -15.78
C VAL A 150 2.12 3.91 -15.56
N ALA A 151 2.76 3.28 -16.55
CA ALA A 151 4.19 2.95 -16.50
C ALA A 151 5.09 4.18 -16.36
N ALA A 152 4.82 5.27 -17.08
CA ALA A 152 5.60 6.51 -16.98
C ALA A 152 5.47 7.17 -15.59
N HIS A 153 4.25 7.26 -15.07
CA HIS A 153 4.00 7.77 -13.72
C HIS A 153 4.57 6.86 -12.62
N ALA A 154 4.53 5.54 -12.81
CA ALA A 154 5.14 4.56 -11.91
C ALA A 154 6.64 4.84 -11.72
N ARG A 155 7.38 4.96 -12.83
CA ARG A 155 8.82 5.29 -12.79
C ARG A 155 9.05 6.59 -12.03
N ALA A 156 8.31 7.64 -12.37
CA ALA A 156 8.48 8.95 -11.76
C ALA A 156 8.21 8.94 -10.25
N PHE A 157 7.12 8.32 -9.80
CA PHE A 157 6.80 8.22 -8.37
C PHE A 157 7.86 7.40 -7.62
N VAL A 158 8.26 6.24 -8.16
CA VAL A 158 9.32 5.40 -7.59
C VAL A 158 10.63 6.18 -7.47
N THR A 159 11.06 6.87 -8.52
CA THR A 159 12.26 7.72 -8.50
C THR A 159 12.14 8.83 -7.45
N GLY A 160 10.99 9.50 -7.40
CA GLY A 160 10.72 10.61 -6.48
C GLY A 160 10.78 10.20 -5.02
N VAL A 161 10.27 9.01 -4.68
CA VAL A 161 10.33 8.46 -3.31
C VAL A 161 11.75 7.98 -2.97
N GLN A 162 12.34 7.15 -3.83
CA GLN A 162 13.59 6.43 -3.51
C GLN A 162 14.84 7.30 -3.48
N ARG A 163 14.86 8.43 -4.20
CA ARG A 163 15.97 9.40 -4.11
C ARG A 163 16.19 9.96 -2.71
N HIS A 164 15.19 9.85 -1.82
CA HIS A 164 15.26 10.28 -0.43
C HIS A 164 15.56 9.13 0.55
N GLY A 165 15.91 7.94 0.06
CA GLY A 165 16.24 6.78 0.92
C GLY A 165 15.04 6.11 1.58
N VAL A 166 13.81 6.43 1.12
CA VAL A 166 12.58 5.69 1.46
C VAL A 166 12.32 4.68 0.34
N ALA A 167 12.08 3.41 0.66
CA ALA A 167 11.77 2.42 -0.37
C ALA A 167 10.36 2.61 -0.93
N ALA A 168 10.22 2.57 -2.26
CA ALA A 168 8.92 2.49 -2.91
C ALA A 168 8.51 1.02 -3.11
N THR A 169 7.21 0.77 -3.14
CA THR A 169 6.63 -0.56 -3.32
C THR A 169 5.60 -0.54 -4.44
N ALA A 170 5.91 -1.16 -5.58
CA ALA A 170 4.97 -1.31 -6.67
C ALA A 170 3.89 -2.35 -6.32
N LYS A 171 2.61 -1.99 -6.42
CA LYS A 171 1.49 -2.87 -6.03
C LYS A 171 0.26 -2.75 -6.95
N HIS A 172 -0.59 -3.76 -7.09
CA HIS A 172 -0.52 -5.08 -6.47
C HIS A 172 -0.25 -6.11 -7.57
N PHE A 173 0.96 -6.67 -7.60
CA PHE A 173 1.40 -7.57 -8.66
C PHE A 173 0.52 -8.84 -8.72
N PRO A 174 0.07 -9.30 -9.90
CA PRO A 174 0.44 -8.88 -11.26
C PRO A 174 -0.49 -7.81 -11.88
N GLY A 175 -1.34 -7.17 -11.08
CA GLY A 175 -2.37 -6.24 -11.50
C GLY A 175 -3.78 -6.70 -11.09
N LEU A 176 -4.41 -5.94 -10.20
CA LEU A 176 -5.77 -6.14 -9.71
C LEU A 176 -6.81 -5.21 -10.40
N GLY A 177 -6.38 -4.25 -11.20
CA GLY A 177 -7.24 -3.15 -11.67
C GLY A 177 -8.43 -3.56 -12.55
N ALA A 178 -8.41 -4.75 -13.13
CA ALA A 178 -9.50 -5.31 -13.92
C ALA A 178 -10.53 -6.14 -13.10
N THR A 179 -10.39 -6.23 -11.78
CA THR A 179 -11.33 -6.99 -10.94
C THR A 179 -12.61 -6.19 -10.67
N ARG A 180 -13.71 -6.92 -10.48
CA ARG A 180 -15.02 -6.34 -10.10
C ARG A 180 -15.31 -6.46 -8.60
N VAL A 181 -14.46 -7.16 -7.88
CA VAL A 181 -14.71 -7.58 -6.50
C VAL A 181 -13.51 -7.21 -5.66
N ASP A 182 -13.80 -6.69 -4.47
CA ASP A 182 -12.79 -6.27 -3.51
C ASP A 182 -12.13 -7.51 -2.87
N SER A 183 -10.80 -7.54 -2.89
CA SER A 183 -9.98 -8.62 -2.35
C SER A 183 -10.06 -8.78 -0.84
N HIS A 184 -10.59 -7.79 -0.13
CA HIS A 184 -10.74 -7.87 1.33
C HIS A 184 -11.84 -8.87 1.75
N PHE A 185 -12.86 -9.08 0.91
CA PHE A 185 -14.02 -9.93 1.24
C PHE A 185 -14.06 -11.26 0.47
N THR A 186 -13.49 -11.28 -0.73
CA THR A 186 -13.51 -12.47 -1.58
C THR A 186 -12.24 -12.54 -2.40
N LEU A 187 -11.87 -13.72 -2.86
CA LEU A 187 -10.71 -13.89 -3.74
C LEU A 187 -11.06 -13.39 -5.15
N PRO A 188 -10.52 -12.25 -5.63
CA PRO A 188 -10.84 -11.73 -6.94
C PRO A 188 -10.24 -12.62 -8.02
N THR A 189 -10.95 -12.73 -9.14
CA THR A 189 -10.46 -13.40 -10.34
C THR A 189 -10.39 -12.40 -11.49
N VAL A 190 -9.22 -12.33 -12.14
CA VAL A 190 -9.03 -11.59 -13.39
C VAL A 190 -9.16 -12.57 -14.55
N GLY A 191 -10.20 -12.38 -15.37
CA GLY A 191 -10.48 -13.22 -16.54
C GLY A 191 -9.69 -12.85 -17.80
N ALA A 192 -8.60 -12.10 -17.68
CA ALA A 192 -7.75 -11.72 -18.81
C ALA A 192 -6.94 -12.93 -19.32
N SER A 193 -6.65 -12.98 -20.62
CA SER A 193 -5.66 -13.91 -21.17
C SER A 193 -4.25 -13.55 -20.72
N GLU A 194 -3.31 -14.51 -20.76
CA GLU A 194 -1.91 -14.24 -20.42
C GLU A 194 -1.31 -13.14 -21.32
N ALA A 195 -1.70 -13.09 -22.60
CA ALA A 195 -1.24 -12.05 -23.53
C ALA A 195 -1.74 -10.65 -23.14
N GLU A 196 -3.01 -10.53 -22.73
CA GLU A 196 -3.58 -9.26 -22.24
C GLU A 196 -2.94 -8.84 -20.92
N LEU A 197 -2.76 -9.76 -19.98
CA LEU A 197 -2.08 -9.50 -18.71
C LEU A 197 -0.67 -8.95 -18.95
N ARG A 198 0.07 -9.55 -19.89
CA ARG A 198 1.43 -9.11 -20.25
C ARG A 198 1.45 -7.73 -20.89
N ALA A 199 0.55 -7.48 -21.84
CA ALA A 199 0.53 -6.22 -22.57
C ALA A 199 -0.01 -5.04 -21.74
N ARG A 200 -0.95 -5.30 -20.84
CA ARG A 200 -1.62 -4.29 -20.03
C ARG A 200 -1.04 -4.26 -18.62
N ASP A 201 -1.32 -5.28 -17.82
CA ASP A 201 -1.18 -5.25 -16.36
C ASP A 201 0.27 -5.37 -15.89
N LEU A 202 1.10 -6.16 -16.57
CA LEU A 202 2.53 -6.31 -16.23
C LEU A 202 3.41 -5.14 -16.71
N ALA A 203 2.95 -4.35 -17.68
CA ALA A 203 3.77 -3.29 -18.28
C ALA A 203 4.21 -2.22 -17.25
N PRO A 204 3.34 -1.72 -16.35
CA PRO A 204 3.77 -0.84 -15.26
C PRO A 204 4.77 -1.47 -14.28
N PHE A 205 4.64 -2.77 -13.98
CA PHE A 205 5.58 -3.46 -13.09
C PHE A 205 6.95 -3.61 -13.74
N ALA A 206 7.01 -3.97 -15.02
CA ALA A 206 8.26 -4.00 -15.79
C ALA A 206 8.95 -2.63 -15.75
N ALA A 207 8.18 -1.55 -15.94
CA ALA A 207 8.68 -0.19 -15.85
C ALA A 207 9.21 0.19 -14.46
N ALA A 208 8.52 -0.22 -13.38
CA ALA A 208 8.98 0.00 -12.01
C ALA A 208 10.26 -0.78 -11.69
N VAL A 209 10.37 -2.03 -12.16
CA VAL A 209 11.59 -2.85 -12.02
C VAL A 209 12.77 -2.21 -12.76
N GLU A 210 12.56 -1.75 -13.99
CA GLU A 210 13.57 -1.02 -14.77
C GLU A 210 14.00 0.30 -14.09
N ALA A 211 13.10 0.97 -13.38
CA ALA A 211 13.42 2.15 -12.57
C ALA A 211 14.11 1.83 -11.23
N GLY A 212 14.32 0.55 -10.92
CA GLY A 212 14.99 0.11 -9.70
C GLY A 212 14.11 0.19 -8.46
N VAL A 213 12.80 -0.08 -8.58
CA VAL A 213 11.92 -0.20 -7.41
C VAL A 213 12.49 -1.21 -6.40
N GLN A 214 12.49 -0.87 -5.12
CA GLN A 214 13.11 -1.69 -4.07
C GLN A 214 12.20 -2.80 -3.56
N ALA A 215 10.88 -2.62 -3.68
CA ALA A 215 9.89 -3.62 -3.29
C ALA A 215 8.76 -3.78 -4.32
N VAL A 216 8.20 -4.99 -4.40
CA VAL A 216 6.98 -5.29 -5.15
C VAL A 216 6.03 -6.03 -4.22
N MET A 217 4.81 -5.54 -4.09
CA MET A 217 3.77 -6.19 -3.30
C MET A 217 2.88 -7.07 -4.18
N THR A 218 2.68 -8.32 -3.79
CA THR A 218 1.78 -9.27 -4.49
C THR A 218 0.35 -9.09 -4.03
N GLY A 219 -0.61 -9.07 -4.95
CA GLY A 219 -2.04 -9.10 -4.62
C GLY A 219 -2.57 -10.53 -4.46
N HIS A 220 -3.57 -10.71 -3.59
CA HIS A 220 -4.31 -11.98 -3.49
C HIS A 220 -5.33 -12.08 -4.63
N VAL A 221 -4.86 -12.45 -5.83
CA VAL A 221 -5.68 -12.50 -7.05
C VAL A 221 -5.47 -13.77 -7.85
N MET A 222 -6.57 -14.33 -8.34
CA MET A 222 -6.58 -15.47 -9.24
C MET A 222 -6.49 -14.99 -10.69
N VAL A 223 -5.57 -15.55 -11.46
CA VAL A 223 -5.48 -15.33 -12.91
C VAL A 223 -5.37 -16.69 -13.59
N PRO A 224 -6.50 -17.43 -13.76
CA PRO A 224 -6.49 -18.83 -14.19
C PRO A 224 -5.86 -19.08 -15.56
N SER A 225 -5.72 -18.04 -16.39
CA SER A 225 -5.00 -18.12 -17.66
C SER A 225 -3.49 -18.29 -17.51
N VAL A 226 -2.93 -18.07 -16.31
CA VAL A 226 -1.50 -18.18 -15.98
C VAL A 226 -1.26 -19.23 -14.89
N ASP A 227 -2.01 -19.17 -13.80
CA ASP A 227 -1.91 -20.11 -12.67
C ASP A 227 -3.26 -20.19 -11.93
N GLU A 228 -3.60 -21.38 -11.43
CA GLU A 228 -4.79 -21.62 -10.59
C GLU A 228 -4.55 -21.25 -9.12
N ALA A 229 -3.32 -20.93 -8.70
CA ALA A 229 -3.05 -20.36 -7.39
C ALA A 229 -3.18 -18.83 -7.41
N PRO A 230 -3.63 -18.19 -6.30
CA PRO A 230 -3.54 -16.75 -6.17
C PRO A 230 -2.10 -16.27 -6.34
N ALA A 231 -1.90 -15.09 -6.92
CA ALA A 231 -0.57 -14.61 -7.30
C ALA A 231 0.44 -14.61 -6.14
N THR A 232 0.05 -14.19 -4.94
CA THR A 232 0.88 -14.27 -3.71
C THR A 232 1.44 -15.66 -3.43
N PHE A 233 0.71 -16.71 -3.79
CA PHE A 233 1.07 -18.13 -3.53
C PHE A 233 1.53 -18.87 -4.78
N SER A 234 1.69 -18.18 -5.91
CA SER A 234 2.05 -18.76 -7.19
C SER A 234 3.55 -18.61 -7.45
N ARG A 235 4.27 -19.74 -7.54
CA ARG A 235 5.66 -19.75 -8.00
C ARG A 235 5.78 -19.22 -9.43
N ARG A 236 4.78 -19.50 -10.28
CA ARG A 236 4.72 -19.00 -11.66
C ARG A 236 4.76 -17.48 -11.68
N PHE A 237 3.96 -16.82 -10.86
CA PHE A 237 3.95 -15.35 -10.77
C PHE A 237 5.19 -14.79 -10.08
N VAL A 238 5.47 -15.23 -8.86
CA VAL A 238 6.48 -14.58 -8.01
C VAL A 238 7.90 -14.95 -8.43
N THR A 239 8.17 -16.21 -8.73
CA THR A 239 9.51 -16.66 -9.11
C THR A 239 9.72 -16.55 -10.62
N ASP A 240 8.86 -17.19 -11.41
CA ASP A 240 9.15 -17.33 -12.84
C ASP A 240 8.90 -16.02 -13.61
N VAL A 241 7.76 -15.33 -13.41
CA VAL A 241 7.48 -14.03 -14.06
C VAL A 241 8.26 -12.88 -13.40
N LEU A 242 8.03 -12.60 -12.12
CA LEU A 242 8.57 -11.38 -11.50
C LEU A 242 10.09 -11.42 -11.36
N ARG A 243 10.67 -12.49 -10.80
CA ARG A 243 12.13 -12.59 -10.66
C ARG A 243 12.81 -13.03 -11.97
N GLY A 244 12.24 -14.01 -12.66
CA GLY A 244 12.82 -14.59 -13.86
C GLY A 244 12.68 -13.68 -15.09
N GLU A 245 11.45 -13.45 -15.54
CA GLU A 245 11.17 -12.71 -16.77
C GLU A 245 11.38 -11.20 -16.64
N LEU A 246 10.90 -10.58 -15.54
CA LEU A 246 11.04 -9.15 -15.30
C LEU A 246 12.37 -8.77 -14.64
N GLY A 247 13.12 -9.75 -14.12
CA GLY A 247 14.46 -9.52 -13.54
C GLY A 247 14.46 -8.82 -12.17
N PHE A 248 13.37 -8.88 -11.40
CA PHE A 248 13.29 -8.24 -10.10
C PHE A 248 14.11 -8.96 -9.02
N ASP A 249 15.10 -8.27 -8.44
CA ASP A 249 15.94 -8.79 -7.33
C ASP A 249 15.73 -8.05 -5.99
N GLY A 250 14.74 -7.15 -5.92
CA GLY A 250 14.33 -6.51 -4.69
C GLY A 250 13.54 -7.44 -3.76
N VAL A 251 12.90 -6.84 -2.75
CA VAL A 251 12.08 -7.56 -1.78
C VAL A 251 10.67 -7.76 -2.33
N VAL A 252 10.22 -9.02 -2.38
CA VAL A 252 8.81 -9.31 -2.65
C VAL A 252 8.05 -9.29 -1.33
N ILE A 253 7.05 -8.42 -1.24
CA ILE A 253 6.20 -8.24 -0.06
C ILE A 253 4.83 -8.87 -0.34
N SER A 254 4.21 -9.55 0.63
CA SER A 254 2.81 -9.96 0.47
C SER A 254 1.87 -8.77 0.70
N ASP A 255 0.72 -8.73 0.02
CA ASP A 255 -0.44 -8.02 0.60
C ASP A 255 -0.83 -8.69 1.94
N SER A 256 -1.67 -8.02 2.74
CA SER A 256 -1.94 -8.41 4.12
C SER A 256 -2.46 -9.85 4.21
N LEU A 257 -1.75 -10.74 4.90
CA LEU A 257 -2.08 -12.17 4.93
C LEU A 257 -3.35 -12.49 5.74
N ASP A 258 -3.81 -11.53 6.54
CA ASP A 258 -4.99 -11.65 7.39
C ASP A 258 -6.29 -11.32 6.62
N MET A 259 -6.19 -10.87 5.37
CA MET A 259 -7.32 -10.74 4.44
C MET A 259 -8.00 -12.10 4.21
N GLU A 260 -9.33 -12.08 4.07
CA GLU A 260 -10.12 -13.30 3.89
C GLU A 260 -9.69 -14.09 2.64
N SER A 261 -9.30 -13.37 1.58
CA SER A 261 -8.77 -13.95 0.33
C SER A 261 -7.46 -14.73 0.49
N ALA A 262 -6.68 -14.47 1.54
CA ALA A 262 -5.40 -15.14 1.80
C ALA A 262 -5.54 -16.37 2.71
N ARG A 263 -6.41 -16.31 3.73
CA ARG A 263 -6.48 -17.33 4.79
C ARG A 263 -6.87 -18.72 4.27
N GLY A 264 -7.90 -18.78 3.43
CA GLY A 264 -8.41 -20.04 2.85
C GLY A 264 -8.55 -21.18 3.89
N PRO A 265 -8.49 -22.46 3.46
CA PRO A 265 -8.57 -23.60 4.38
C PRO A 265 -7.27 -23.90 5.15
N LEU A 266 -6.16 -23.24 4.80
CA LEU A 266 -4.83 -23.53 5.35
C LEU A 266 -4.48 -22.71 6.60
N GLY A 267 -5.32 -21.74 6.94
CA GLY A 267 -5.06 -20.83 8.04
C GLY A 267 -3.88 -19.89 7.77
N PHE A 268 -3.57 -19.06 8.77
CA PHE A 268 -2.65 -17.96 8.61
C PHE A 268 -1.19 -18.44 8.48
N GLY A 269 -0.78 -19.37 9.34
CA GLY A 269 0.55 -19.97 9.25
C GLY A 269 0.77 -20.76 7.95
N GLY A 270 -0.26 -21.43 7.43
CA GLY A 270 -0.19 -22.13 6.15
C GLY A 270 -0.05 -21.18 4.95
N ALA A 271 -0.74 -20.04 4.98
CA ALA A 271 -0.61 -19.00 3.97
C ALA A 271 0.82 -18.44 3.91
N ALA A 272 1.44 -18.14 5.05
CA ALA A 272 2.82 -17.68 5.11
C ALA A 272 3.82 -18.71 4.53
N VAL A 273 3.67 -19.99 4.87
CA VAL A 273 4.49 -21.07 4.31
C VAL A 273 4.38 -21.14 2.78
N ARG A 274 3.17 -21.03 2.23
CA ARG A 274 2.97 -21.04 0.77
C ARG A 274 3.54 -19.80 0.09
N ALA A 275 3.40 -18.62 0.70
CA ALA A 275 3.98 -17.39 0.18
C ALA A 275 5.51 -17.48 0.12
N TRP A 276 6.18 -17.98 1.18
CA TRP A 276 7.62 -18.23 1.13
C TRP A 276 8.00 -19.24 0.05
N ALA A 277 7.26 -20.35 -0.06
CA ALA A 277 7.50 -21.36 -1.09
C ALA A 277 7.33 -20.81 -2.52
N ALA A 278 6.46 -19.82 -2.72
CA ALA A 278 6.27 -19.12 -3.99
C ALA A 278 7.41 -18.13 -4.32
N GLY A 279 8.12 -17.63 -3.31
CA GLY A 279 9.23 -16.68 -3.47
C GLY A 279 9.03 -15.30 -2.83
N VAL A 280 7.97 -15.12 -2.02
CA VAL A 280 7.73 -13.90 -1.22
C VAL A 280 8.72 -13.83 -0.07
N ASP A 281 9.31 -12.66 0.18
CA ASP A 281 10.36 -12.48 1.19
C ASP A 281 9.85 -11.90 2.50
N LEU A 282 8.90 -10.95 2.46
CA LEU A 282 8.43 -10.20 3.62
C LEU A 282 6.90 -10.26 3.73
N MET A 283 6.39 -10.67 4.88
CA MET A 283 4.95 -10.89 5.09
C MET A 283 4.32 -9.72 5.83
N VAL A 284 3.33 -9.08 5.22
CA VAL A 284 2.48 -8.09 5.90
C VAL A 284 1.45 -8.83 6.74
N ILE A 285 1.38 -8.49 8.02
CA ILE A 285 0.42 -9.04 8.97
C ILE A 285 -0.42 -7.85 9.46
N GLY A 286 -1.74 -7.91 9.23
CA GLY A 286 -2.64 -6.78 9.33
C GLY A 286 -2.81 -6.16 10.71
N PRO A 287 -3.83 -5.29 10.88
CA PRO A 287 -3.79 -4.21 11.87
C PRO A 287 -3.89 -4.67 13.33
N GLN A 288 -4.23 -5.93 13.59
CA GLN A 288 -4.49 -6.46 14.93
C GLN A 288 -3.81 -7.82 15.14
N ASP A 289 -3.63 -8.19 16.41
CA ASP A 289 -3.17 -9.51 16.85
C ASP A 289 -1.81 -9.97 16.30
N GLY A 290 -0.94 -9.01 15.95
CA GLY A 290 0.39 -9.30 15.39
C GLY A 290 1.23 -10.26 16.23
N GLU A 291 1.13 -10.21 17.56
CA GLU A 291 1.86 -11.12 18.46
C GLU A 291 1.44 -12.59 18.27
N GLU A 292 0.14 -12.85 18.32
CA GLU A 292 -0.45 -14.19 18.18
C GLU A 292 -0.19 -14.74 16.77
N LEU A 293 -0.45 -13.91 15.76
CA LEU A 293 -0.26 -14.28 14.36
C LEU A 293 1.21 -14.58 14.02
N CYS A 294 2.16 -13.81 14.56
CA CYS A 294 3.58 -14.13 14.42
C CYS A 294 3.95 -15.46 15.09
N ALA A 295 3.34 -15.77 16.24
CA ALA A 295 3.57 -17.04 16.92
C ALA A 295 3.04 -18.24 16.11
N GLU A 296 1.86 -18.12 15.52
CA GLU A 296 1.26 -19.13 14.63
C GLU A 296 2.14 -19.36 13.39
N ILE A 297 2.63 -18.29 12.77
CA ILE A 297 3.54 -18.39 11.61
C ILE A 297 4.82 -19.13 12.00
N ARG A 298 5.46 -18.78 13.12
CA ARG A 298 6.69 -19.46 13.57
C ARG A 298 6.48 -20.96 13.75
N GLU A 299 5.36 -21.35 14.36
CA GLU A 299 5.02 -22.76 14.56
C GLU A 299 4.83 -23.48 13.23
N SER A 300 4.09 -22.87 12.30
CA SER A 300 3.82 -23.45 10.99
C SER A 300 5.07 -23.56 10.13
N ALA A 301 5.96 -22.56 10.17
CA ALA A 301 7.25 -22.60 9.50
C ALA A 301 8.14 -23.73 10.05
N ARG A 302 8.18 -23.92 11.37
CA ARG A 302 8.94 -25.03 11.98
C ARG A 302 8.48 -26.39 11.50
N ARG A 303 7.17 -26.60 11.47
CA ARG A 303 6.56 -27.83 10.95
C ARG A 303 6.88 -28.03 9.47
N ALA A 304 6.69 -27.01 8.66
CA ALA A 304 6.94 -27.07 7.22
C ALA A 304 8.41 -27.34 6.88
N VAL A 305 9.36 -26.81 7.67
CA VAL A 305 10.79 -27.10 7.51
C VAL A 305 11.10 -28.54 7.93
N ALA A 306 10.55 -29.02 9.04
CA ALA A 306 10.74 -30.40 9.49
C ALA A 306 10.18 -31.42 8.49
N GLU A 307 9.07 -31.09 7.83
CA GLU A 307 8.41 -31.92 6.80
C GLU A 307 9.04 -31.77 5.40
N GLY A 308 9.97 -30.83 5.21
CA GLY A 308 10.61 -30.57 3.92
C GLY A 308 9.74 -29.81 2.91
N VAL A 309 8.59 -29.28 3.33
CA VAL A 309 7.69 -28.44 2.52
C VAL A 309 8.31 -27.07 2.26
N LEU A 310 9.03 -26.52 3.26
CA LEU A 310 9.75 -25.26 3.16
C LEU A 310 11.23 -25.51 3.43
N SER A 311 12.11 -25.05 2.55
CA SER A 311 13.56 -25.20 2.79
C SER A 311 14.08 -24.07 3.70
N LEU A 312 15.07 -24.38 4.54
CA LEU A 312 15.76 -23.38 5.34
C LEU A 312 16.47 -22.34 4.44
N ALA A 313 17.04 -22.80 3.31
CA ALA A 313 17.71 -21.94 2.34
C ALA A 313 16.77 -20.87 1.75
N ARG A 314 15.48 -21.19 1.55
CA ARG A 314 14.49 -20.20 1.09
C ARG A 314 14.28 -19.09 2.12
N LEU A 315 14.24 -19.42 3.41
CA LEU A 315 14.13 -18.43 4.49
C LEU A 315 15.41 -17.60 4.63
N GLU A 316 16.59 -18.21 4.46
CA GLU A 316 17.87 -17.50 4.44
C GLU A 316 17.92 -16.48 3.29
N GLU A 317 17.52 -16.89 2.10
CA GLU A 317 17.45 -16.02 0.92
C GLU A 317 16.47 -14.85 1.14
N ALA A 318 15.29 -15.10 1.69
CA ALA A 318 14.32 -14.06 2.04
C ALA A 318 14.90 -13.07 3.05
N ALA A 319 15.48 -13.58 4.15
CA ALA A 319 16.10 -12.79 5.20
C ALA A 319 17.24 -11.92 4.68
N GLU A 320 18.05 -12.43 3.74
CA GLU A 320 19.12 -11.67 3.10
C GLU A 320 18.57 -10.50 2.26
N ARG A 321 17.50 -10.70 1.48
CA ARG A 321 16.88 -9.60 0.73
C ARG A 321 16.30 -8.55 1.66
N VAL A 322 15.61 -8.96 2.72
CA VAL A 322 15.06 -8.06 3.73
C VAL A 322 16.18 -7.30 4.45
N ALA A 323 17.30 -7.94 4.76
CA ALA A 323 18.46 -7.28 5.34
C ALA A 323 19.07 -6.21 4.41
N ARG A 324 19.13 -6.48 3.09
CA ARG A 324 19.55 -5.47 2.09
C ARG A 324 18.62 -4.26 2.06
N LEU A 325 17.30 -4.49 2.11
CA LEU A 325 16.32 -3.41 2.18
C LEU A 325 16.50 -2.57 3.45
N ARG A 326 16.62 -3.23 4.62
CA ARG A 326 16.87 -2.56 5.92
C ARG A 326 18.10 -1.65 5.86
N ALA A 327 19.20 -2.16 5.31
CA ALA A 327 20.44 -1.40 5.16
C ALA A 327 20.27 -0.22 4.18
N ALA A 328 19.58 -0.42 3.05
CA ALA A 328 19.37 0.60 2.05
C ALA A 328 18.49 1.77 2.55
N THR A 329 17.58 1.50 3.49
CA THR A 329 16.65 2.52 4.03
C THR A 329 17.04 3.04 5.42
N ALA A 330 18.22 2.67 5.94
CA ALA A 330 18.64 3.03 7.30
C ALA A 330 19.00 4.52 7.47
N ALA A 331 19.35 5.20 6.37
CA ALA A 331 19.79 6.59 6.38
C ALA A 331 19.03 7.38 5.30
N PRO A 332 17.80 7.86 5.60
CA PRO A 332 17.06 8.69 4.66
C PRO A 332 17.77 10.03 4.41
N VAL A 333 17.53 10.60 3.24
CA VAL A 333 18.07 11.88 2.78
C VAL A 333 16.91 12.86 2.62
N PRO A 334 16.66 13.76 3.60
CA PRO A 334 15.63 14.78 3.49
C PRO A 334 15.82 15.65 2.23
N PRO A 335 14.75 16.16 1.62
CA PRO A 335 14.87 17.07 0.49
C PRO A 335 15.60 18.37 0.88
N GLU A 336 16.45 18.87 -0.02
CA GLU A 336 17.18 20.14 0.16
C GLU A 336 16.29 21.37 -0.02
N SER A 337 15.21 21.25 -0.80
CA SER A 337 14.26 22.31 -1.10
C SER A 337 12.94 22.08 -0.38
N ASP A 338 12.26 23.16 -0.01
CA ASP A 338 10.88 23.10 0.47
C ASP A 338 9.95 22.58 -0.64
N LEU A 339 9.30 21.44 -0.37
CA LEU A 339 8.32 20.80 -1.25
C LEU A 339 6.87 21.09 -0.81
N SER A 340 6.69 21.95 0.19
CA SER A 340 5.37 22.33 0.69
C SER A 340 4.46 22.85 -0.42
N GLY A 341 3.19 22.47 -0.36
CA GLY A 341 2.19 22.88 -1.36
C GLY A 341 2.30 22.17 -2.72
N THR A 342 3.27 21.27 -2.96
CA THR A 342 3.36 20.48 -4.20
C THR A 342 2.08 19.69 -4.46
N GLY A 343 1.53 19.05 -3.42
CA GLY A 343 0.25 18.34 -3.51
C GLY A 343 -0.91 19.25 -3.92
N LEU A 344 -1.03 20.44 -3.30
CA LEU A 344 -2.05 21.42 -3.67
C LEU A 344 -1.90 21.92 -5.11
N ALA A 345 -0.66 22.15 -5.56
CA ALA A 345 -0.37 22.56 -6.93
C ALA A 345 -0.77 21.48 -7.94
N ALA A 346 -0.47 20.21 -7.64
CA ALA A 346 -0.91 19.06 -8.43
C ALA A 346 -2.44 18.95 -8.47
N ALA A 347 -3.09 19.02 -7.31
CA ALA A 347 -4.54 18.95 -7.19
C ALA A 347 -5.22 20.04 -8.02
N ARG A 348 -4.74 21.30 -7.95
CA ARG A 348 -5.27 22.42 -8.74
C ARG A 348 -5.18 22.20 -10.25
N ARG A 349 -4.10 21.58 -10.73
CA ARG A 349 -3.91 21.27 -12.16
C ARG A 349 -4.82 20.14 -12.64
N ALA A 350 -5.20 19.22 -11.76
CA ALA A 350 -6.10 18.12 -12.08
C ALA A 350 -7.57 18.53 -12.16
N LEU A 351 -7.93 19.72 -11.64
CA LEU A 351 -9.31 20.20 -11.62
C LEU A 351 -9.81 20.56 -13.03
N ALA A 352 -10.91 19.94 -13.43
CA ALA A 352 -11.72 20.38 -14.56
C ALA A 352 -12.99 21.05 -14.03
N VAL A 353 -13.22 22.31 -14.41
CA VAL A 353 -14.42 23.05 -14.01
C VAL A 353 -15.36 23.20 -15.20
N ARG A 354 -16.63 22.80 -15.02
CA ARG A 354 -17.73 23.05 -15.95
C ARG A 354 -18.76 23.95 -15.27
N GLY A 355 -19.11 25.08 -15.90
CA GLY A 355 -20.05 26.07 -15.34
C GLY A 355 -19.37 27.40 -15.00
N ALA A 356 -19.97 28.17 -14.09
CA ALA A 356 -19.53 29.52 -13.72
C ALA A 356 -19.10 29.62 -12.24
N PRO A 357 -17.89 29.16 -11.87
CA PRO A 357 -17.25 29.61 -10.64
C PRO A 357 -16.92 31.13 -10.74
N PRO A 358 -16.86 31.88 -9.62
CA PRO A 358 -17.07 31.45 -8.23
C PRO A 358 -18.55 31.29 -7.86
N LEU A 359 -18.83 30.55 -6.79
CA LEU A 359 -20.18 30.49 -6.20
C LEU A 359 -20.52 31.85 -5.58
N PRO A 360 -21.56 32.57 -6.05
CA PRO A 360 -21.84 33.95 -5.62
C PRO A 360 -22.46 34.06 -4.21
N ALA A 361 -22.90 32.95 -3.64
CA ALA A 361 -23.51 32.86 -2.32
C ALA A 361 -23.31 31.46 -1.73
N PRO A 362 -23.42 31.28 -0.40
CA PRO A 362 -23.40 29.97 0.24
C PRO A 362 -24.41 29.00 -0.38
N ARG A 363 -24.07 27.72 -0.48
CA ARG A 363 -24.88 26.69 -1.15
C ARG A 363 -25.29 25.58 -0.21
N PHE A 364 -26.47 25.01 -0.47
CA PHE A 364 -26.87 23.75 0.14
C PHE A 364 -26.16 22.61 -0.60
N VAL A 365 -25.47 21.74 0.14
CA VAL A 365 -24.69 20.64 -0.43
C VAL A 365 -25.42 19.32 -0.20
N VAL A 366 -25.75 18.62 -1.28
CA VAL A 366 -26.23 17.23 -1.20
C VAL A 366 -25.07 16.31 -1.56
N GLU A 367 -24.68 15.44 -0.65
CA GLU A 367 -23.57 14.51 -0.83
C GLU A 367 -24.05 13.07 -0.82
N ALA A 368 -23.88 12.39 -1.95
CA ALA A 368 -24.01 10.94 -2.02
C ALA A 368 -22.72 10.31 -1.49
N ARG A 369 -22.68 9.94 -0.20
CA ARG A 369 -21.48 9.41 0.43
C ARG A 369 -21.40 7.90 0.23
N PRO A 370 -20.40 7.37 -0.49
CA PRO A 370 -20.20 5.92 -0.56
C PRO A 370 -19.84 5.38 0.82
N GLU A 371 -20.17 4.11 1.07
CA GLU A 371 -19.64 3.41 2.23
C GLU A 371 -18.11 3.31 2.11
N PRO A 372 -17.35 3.60 3.19
CA PRO A 372 -15.91 3.45 3.16
C PRO A 372 -15.47 2.01 2.89
N THR A 373 -14.47 1.83 2.03
CA THR A 373 -13.83 0.52 1.83
C THR A 373 -12.89 0.20 2.99
N ILE A 374 -12.52 -1.08 3.16
CA ILE A 374 -11.52 -1.49 4.17
C ILE A 374 -10.16 -0.84 3.88
N SER A 375 -9.78 -0.70 2.61
CA SER A 375 -8.53 -0.03 2.23
C SER A 375 -8.52 1.44 2.60
N CYS A 376 -9.61 2.18 2.36
CA CYS A 376 -9.62 3.61 2.64
C CYS A 376 -9.88 3.92 4.11
N GLY A 377 -10.79 3.17 4.75
CA GLY A 377 -11.35 3.52 6.05
C GLY A 377 -12.17 4.82 5.99
N THR A 378 -12.65 5.28 7.14
CA THR A 378 -13.45 6.50 7.23
C THR A 378 -12.55 7.74 7.12
N VAL A 379 -12.43 8.28 5.91
CA VAL A 379 -11.75 9.55 5.63
C VAL A 379 -12.77 10.69 5.44
N PRO A 380 -12.42 11.95 5.78
CA PRO A 380 -13.25 13.09 5.41
C PRO A 380 -13.48 13.13 3.90
N TRP A 381 -14.74 13.07 3.47
CA TRP A 381 -15.11 13.02 2.05
C TRP A 381 -16.13 14.12 1.70
N GLY A 382 -16.10 14.55 0.44
CA GLY A 382 -17.05 15.54 -0.10
C GLY A 382 -16.58 17.00 0.03
N LEU A 383 -17.50 17.92 -0.29
CA LEU A 383 -17.26 19.36 -0.31
C LEU A 383 -17.78 20.09 0.93
N THR A 384 -18.63 19.45 1.74
CA THR A 384 -19.32 20.05 2.87
C THR A 384 -18.33 20.67 3.85
N GLY A 385 -17.36 19.89 4.33
CA GLY A 385 -16.36 20.39 5.29
C GLY A 385 -15.46 21.48 4.70
N ALA A 386 -15.15 21.42 3.40
CA ALA A 386 -14.36 22.45 2.73
C ALA A 386 -15.14 23.76 2.56
N LEU A 387 -16.41 23.69 2.16
CA LEU A 387 -17.29 24.84 2.00
C LEU A 387 -17.63 25.49 3.34
N ASP A 388 -17.83 24.71 4.40
CA ASP A 388 -18.06 25.23 5.75
C ASP A 388 -16.90 26.10 6.22
N ARG A 389 -15.66 25.60 6.11
CA ARG A 389 -14.44 26.37 6.45
C ARG A 389 -14.27 27.65 5.63
N LEU A 390 -14.80 27.68 4.42
CA LEU A 390 -14.74 28.85 3.53
C LEU A 390 -15.96 29.79 3.66
N GLY A 391 -16.89 29.49 4.57
CA GLY A 391 -18.14 30.25 4.73
C GLY A 391 -19.12 30.12 3.56
N GLY A 392 -18.94 29.09 2.72
CA GLY A 392 -19.72 28.83 1.51
C GLY A 392 -20.85 27.81 1.70
N LEU A 393 -21.12 27.36 2.93
CA LEU A 393 -22.15 26.36 3.22
C LEU A 393 -23.42 27.01 3.78
N ALA A 394 -24.55 26.82 3.09
CA ALA A 394 -25.88 27.21 3.59
C ALA A 394 -26.56 26.08 4.39
N GLY A 395 -26.13 24.84 4.16
CA GLY A 395 -26.64 23.62 4.78
C GLY A 395 -26.13 22.41 4.02
N SER A 396 -26.27 21.21 4.59
CA SER A 396 -25.85 19.98 3.93
C SER A 396 -26.80 18.82 4.22
N LEU A 397 -26.90 17.90 3.26
CA LEU A 397 -27.60 16.64 3.38
C LEU A 397 -26.70 15.52 2.84
N ALA A 398 -26.39 14.54 3.69
CA ALA A 398 -25.78 13.30 3.23
C ALA A 398 -26.89 12.30 2.86
N VAL A 399 -26.77 11.66 1.70
CA VAL A 399 -27.72 10.64 1.23
C VAL A 399 -27.01 9.36 0.83
N PRO A 400 -27.66 8.18 0.99
CA PRO A 400 -27.13 6.94 0.47
C PRO A 400 -26.96 6.98 -1.06
N PRO A 401 -25.93 6.33 -1.62
CA PRO A 401 -25.82 6.13 -3.06
C PRO A 401 -27.09 5.45 -3.62
N GLY A 402 -27.54 5.90 -4.79
CA GLY A 402 -28.77 5.37 -5.42
C GLY A 402 -30.09 5.97 -4.89
N THR A 403 -30.05 6.94 -3.97
CA THR A 403 -31.24 7.69 -3.56
C THR A 403 -31.86 8.41 -4.77
N ALA A 404 -33.15 8.19 -5.01
CA ALA A 404 -33.86 8.83 -6.11
C ALA A 404 -33.99 10.35 -5.91
N ALA A 405 -33.88 11.13 -6.99
CA ALA A 405 -33.81 12.59 -6.91
C ALA A 405 -35.08 13.23 -6.28
N ASP A 406 -36.24 12.61 -6.50
CA ASP A 406 -37.54 12.99 -5.93
C ASP A 406 -37.69 12.63 -4.44
N ALA A 407 -36.85 11.74 -3.91
CA ALA A 407 -36.79 11.40 -2.50
C ALA A 407 -35.84 12.29 -1.68
N LEU A 408 -35.13 13.24 -2.33
CA LEU A 408 -34.22 14.15 -1.65
C LEU A 408 -35.03 15.29 -0.99
N PRO A 409 -34.98 15.46 0.35
CA PRO A 409 -35.63 16.56 1.05
C PRO A 409 -34.84 17.86 0.87
N ILE A 410 -34.73 18.31 -0.39
CA ILE A 410 -34.08 19.58 -0.74
C ILE A 410 -35.13 20.69 -0.62
N PRO A 411 -34.86 21.78 0.11
CA PRO A 411 -35.76 22.92 0.24
C PRO A 411 -35.98 23.71 -1.07
#